data_AF-A0A2H0C517-F1
#
_entry.id   AF-A0A2H0C517-F1
#
_cell.length_a   1.000
_cell.length_b   1.000
_cell.length_c   1.000
_cell.angle_alpha   90.00
_cell.angle_beta   90.00
_cell.angle_gamma   90.00
#
_symmetry.space_group_name_H-M   'P 1'
#
loop_
_entity.id
_entity.type
_entity.pdbx_description
1 polymer ?
#
loop_
_entity_poly.entity_id
_entity_poly.type
_entity_poly.pdbx_seq_one_letter_code
_entity_poly.pdbx_strand_id
1 'polypeptide(L)'
;MEQFIEQSTMLLMVCIGTLIFVLALLILIHQNKNATKGYQLRQLERERSQLLLEEEVLRMHVAGAQSLEMIQEDKRVQAMISPKNTLYTKEQKAVAMKE
;
A
#
# COMPACT_ATOMS: atom_id res chain seq x y z
N MET A 1 26.00 -33.43 56.59
CA MET A 1 24.79 -32.59 56.39
C MET A 1 25.11 -31.43 55.47
N GLU A 2 26.22 -30.71 55.69
CA GLU A 2 26.69 -29.60 54.83
C GLU A 2 26.93 -29.98 53.36
N GLN A 3 27.59 -31.11 53.07
CA GLN A 3 27.82 -31.56 51.69
C GLN A 3 26.52 -31.81 50.88
N PHE A 4 25.46 -32.26 51.55
CA PHE A 4 24.17 -32.52 50.90
C PHE A 4 23.44 -31.22 50.57
N ILE A 5 23.64 -30.19 51.40
CA ILE A 5 23.11 -28.84 51.19
C ILE A 5 23.84 -28.18 50.01
N GLU A 6 25.18 -28.29 49.93
CA GLU A 6 25.96 -27.75 48.80
C GLU A 6 25.64 -28.41 47.45
N GLN A 7 25.44 -29.72 47.42
CA GLN A 7 25.02 -30.40 46.20
C GLN A 7 23.62 -29.97 45.75
N SER A 8 22.70 -29.79 46.70
CA SER A 8 21.33 -29.34 46.40
C SER A 8 21.30 -27.90 45.89
N THR A 9 22.10 -27.00 46.46
CA THR A 9 22.20 -25.60 46.00
C THR A 9 22.88 -25.51 44.64
N MET A 10 23.90 -26.33 44.37
CA MET A 10 24.56 -26.42 43.06
C MET A 10 23.59 -26.88 41.97
N LEU A 11 22.80 -27.93 42.22
CA LEU A 11 21.78 -28.42 41.29
C LEU A 11 20.70 -27.36 41.03
N LEU A 12 20.26 -26.65 42.08
CA LEU A 12 19.26 -25.60 41.96
C LEU A 12 19.76 -24.41 41.12
N MET A 13 21.02 -24.00 41.31
CA MET A 13 21.68 -22.98 40.47
C MET A 13 21.75 -23.39 39.00
N VAL A 14 22.13 -24.65 38.72
CA VAL A 14 22.18 -25.17 37.35
C VAL A 14 20.77 -25.20 36.73
N CYS A 15 19.76 -25.70 37.46
CA CYS A 15 18.38 -25.71 36.98
C CYS A 15 17.89 -24.30 36.64
N ILE A 16 18.09 -23.31 37.53
CA ILE A 16 17.70 -21.93 37.27
C ILE A 16 18.45 -21.35 36.06
N GLY A 17 19.75 -21.58 35.97
CA GLY A 17 20.56 -21.14 34.82
C GLY A 17 20.05 -21.71 33.50
N THR A 18 19.74 -23.01 33.46
CA THR A 18 19.17 -23.66 32.27
C THR A 18 17.78 -23.11 31.92
N LEU A 19 16.94 -22.83 32.91
CA LEU A 19 15.59 -22.28 32.71
C LEU A 19 15.68 -20.87 32.09
N ILE A 20 16.54 -20.02 32.63
CA ILE A 20 16.79 -18.67 32.11
C ILE A 20 17.34 -18.76 30.68
N PHE A 21 18.29 -19.67 30.43
CA PHE A 21 18.87 -19.85 29.09
C PHE A 21 17.83 -20.31 28.07
N VAL A 22 16.99 -21.28 28.41
CA VAL A 22 15.90 -21.75 27.54
C VAL A 22 14.88 -20.66 27.28
N LEU A 23 14.50 -19.88 28.30
CA LEU A 23 13.59 -18.74 28.13
C LEU A 23 14.19 -17.66 27.22
N ALA A 24 15.48 -17.37 27.35
CA ALA A 24 16.18 -16.42 26.49
C ALA A 24 16.13 -16.86 25.01
N LEU A 25 16.39 -18.15 24.74
CA LEU A 25 16.29 -18.71 23.39
C LEU A 25 14.86 -18.65 22.85
N LEU A 26 13.85 -18.98 23.66
CA LEU A 26 12.44 -18.90 23.28
C LEU A 26 12.03 -17.47 22.93
N ILE A 27 12.42 -16.49 23.74
CA ILE A 27 12.17 -15.07 23.48
C ILE A 27 12.84 -14.65 22.17
N LEU A 28 14.09 -15.05 21.93
CA LEU A 28 14.83 -14.71 20.72
C LEU A 28 14.15 -15.28 19.46
N ILE A 29 13.68 -16.53 19.51
CA ILE A 29 12.93 -17.15 18.41
C ILE A 29 11.59 -16.44 18.20
N HIS A 30 10.87 -16.10 19.28
CA HIS A 30 9.59 -15.41 19.18
C HIS A 30 9.74 -14.02 18.56
N GLN A 31 10.75 -13.25 19.01
CA GLN A 31 11.02 -11.92 18.48
C GLN A 31 11.47 -11.98 17.01
N ASN A 32 12.32 -12.94 16.63
CA ASN A 32 12.68 -13.14 15.22
C ASN A 32 11.45 -13.48 14.37
N LYS A 33 10.60 -14.41 14.82
CA LYS A 33 9.36 -14.74 14.09
C LYS A 33 8.44 -13.53 13.95
N ASN A 34 8.29 -12.72 15.00
CA ASN A 34 7.46 -11.52 14.95
C ASN A 34 8.05 -10.46 14.02
N ALA A 35 9.37 -10.26 14.03
CA ALA A 35 10.06 -9.37 13.12
C ALA A 35 9.84 -9.82 11.66
N THR A 36 10.07 -11.10 11.35
CA THR A 36 9.83 -11.66 10.00
C THR A 36 8.38 -11.48 9.56
N LYS A 37 7.40 -11.77 10.43
CA LYS A 37 5.98 -11.54 10.14
C LYS A 37 5.66 -10.06 9.89
N GLY A 38 6.27 -9.15 10.65
CA GLY A 38 6.12 -7.71 10.47
C GLY A 38 6.66 -7.23 9.12
N TYR A 39 7.82 -7.74 8.68
CA TYR A 39 8.36 -7.44 7.35
C TYR A 39 7.47 -7.97 6.23
N GLN A 40 6.99 -9.21 6.35
CA GLN A 40 6.07 -9.80 5.38
C GLN A 40 4.76 -9.03 5.28
N LEU A 41 4.17 -8.64 6.42
CA LEU A 41 2.96 -7.83 6.46
C LEU A 41 3.17 -6.48 5.75
N ARG A 42 4.28 -5.80 6.05
CA ARG A 42 4.58 -4.49 5.46
C ARG A 42 4.85 -4.58 3.95
N GLN A 43 5.40 -5.69 3.48
CA GLN A 43 5.53 -5.94 2.04
C GLN A 43 4.16 -6.15 1.40
N LEU A 44 3.30 -6.96 2.01
CA LEU A 44 1.94 -7.22 1.53
C LEU A 44 1.10 -5.93 1.48
N GLU A 45 1.23 -5.07 2.49
CA GLU A 45 0.58 -3.75 2.52
C GLU A 45 1.06 -2.85 1.38
N ARG A 46 2.36 -2.86 1.07
CA ARG A 46 2.90 -2.09 -0.06
C ARG A 46 2.37 -2.60 -1.39
N GLU A 47 2.38 -3.91 -1.62
CA GLU A 47 1.82 -4.53 -2.83
C GLU A 47 0.33 -4.20 -2.96
N ARG A 48 -0.43 -4.30 -1.87
CA ARG A 48 -1.85 -3.92 -1.84
C ARG A 48 -2.07 -2.45 -2.18
N SER A 49 -1.26 -1.54 -1.66
CA SER A 49 -1.33 -0.11 -2.01
C SER A 49 -1.01 0.16 -3.48
N GLN A 50 -0.05 -0.55 -4.07
CA GLN A 50 0.28 -0.43 -5.49
C GLN A 50 -0.86 -0.93 -6.38
N LEU A 51 -1.43 -2.09 -6.07
CA LEU A 51 -2.55 -2.65 -6.82
C LEU A 51 -3.79 -1.74 -6.79
N LEU A 52 -4.08 -1.12 -5.64
CA LEU A 52 -5.19 -0.18 -5.53
C LEU A 52 -4.98 1.09 -6.36
N LEU A 53 -3.74 1.60 -6.40
CA LEU A 53 -3.41 2.75 -7.24
C LEU A 53 -3.61 2.40 -8.72
N GLU A 54 -3.16 1.22 -9.13
CA GLU A 54 -3.33 0.73 -10.49
C GLU A 54 -4.81 0.57 -10.84
N GLU A 55 -5.62 0.01 -9.94
CA GLU A 55 -7.08 -0.11 -10.11
C GLU A 55 -7.75 1.25 -10.28
N GLU A 56 -7.37 2.25 -9.48
CA GLU A 56 -7.93 3.60 -9.54
C GLU A 56 -7.63 4.26 -10.89
N VAL A 57 -6.39 4.17 -11.37
CA VAL A 57 -5.98 4.68 -12.69
C VAL A 57 -6.76 3.97 -13.80
N LEU A 58 -6.90 2.65 -13.72
CA LEU A 58 -7.67 1.88 -14.70
C LEU A 58 -9.14 2.29 -14.73
N ARG A 59 -9.77 2.45 -13.56
CA ARG A 59 -11.16 2.93 -13.45
C ARG A 59 -11.33 4.32 -14.03
N MET A 60 -10.38 5.22 -13.81
CA MET A 60 -10.39 6.55 -14.42
C MET A 60 -10.37 6.45 -15.95
N HIS A 61 -9.49 5.62 -16.51
CA HIS A 61 -9.44 5.41 -17.96
C HIS A 61 -10.74 4.83 -18.52
N VAL A 62 -11.33 3.84 -17.84
CA VAL A 62 -12.61 3.25 -18.23
C VAL A 62 -13.73 4.30 -18.20
N ALA A 63 -13.81 5.11 -17.14
CA ALA A 63 -14.79 6.19 -17.04
C ALA A 63 -14.62 7.24 -18.13
N GLY A 64 -13.37 7.57 -18.49
CA GLY A 64 -13.07 8.47 -19.60
C GLY A 64 -13.52 7.92 -20.96
N ALA A 65 -13.26 6.64 -21.23
CA ALA A 65 -13.70 5.97 -22.43
C ALA A 65 -15.23 5.91 -22.53
N GLN A 66 -15.91 5.52 -21.44
CA GLN A 66 -17.38 5.50 -21.36
C GLN A 66 -17.99 6.89 -21.55
N SER A 67 -17.37 7.92 -20.97
CA SER A 67 -17.84 9.30 -21.14
C SER A 67 -17.71 9.75 -22.59
N LEU A 68 -16.60 9.39 -23.26
CA LEU A 68 -16.39 9.72 -24.67
C LEU A 68 -17.39 8.98 -25.58
N GLU A 69 -17.64 7.70 -25.31
CA GLU A 69 -18.63 6.89 -26.01
C GLU A 69 -20.03 7.51 -25.87
N MET A 70 -20.42 7.88 -24.64
CA MET A 70 -21.70 8.55 -24.38
C MET A 70 -21.83 9.89 -25.13
N ILE A 71 -20.75 10.67 -25.24
CA ILE A 71 -20.74 11.92 -26.01
C ILE A 71 -20.86 11.65 -27.52
N GLN A 72 -20.19 10.62 -28.04
CA GLN A 72 -20.27 10.25 -29.45
C GLN A 72 -21.65 9.72 -29.85
N GLU A 73 -22.35 9.05 -28.94
CA GLU A 73 -23.71 8.55 -29.16
C GLU A 73 -24.79 9.65 -29.06
N ASP A 74 -24.46 10.84 -28.53
CA ASP A 74 -25.41 11.94 -28.48
C ASP A 74 -25.73 12.47 -29.89
N LYS A 75 -27.01 12.42 -30.25
CA LYS A 75 -27.55 12.90 -31.54
C LYS A 75 -27.21 14.36 -31.83
N ARG A 76 -27.04 15.20 -30.79
CA ARG A 76 -26.64 16.62 -30.94
C ARG A 76 -25.18 16.75 -31.37
N VAL A 77 -24.32 15.88 -30.86
CA VAL A 77 -22.89 15.85 -31.20
C VAL A 77 -22.68 15.28 -32.60
N GLN A 78 -23.44 14.25 -32.98
CA GLN A 78 -23.41 13.70 -34.35
C GLN A 78 -23.89 14.70 -35.41
N ALA A 79 -24.80 15.61 -35.04
CA ALA A 79 -25.27 16.68 -35.90
C ALA A 79 -24.32 17.89 -35.96
N MET A 80 -23.24 17.91 -35.17
CA MET A 80 -22.30 19.02 -35.08
C MET A 80 -21.37 19.03 -36.31
N ILE A 81 -21.29 20.17 -36.98
CA ILE A 81 -20.45 20.36 -38.17
C ILE A 81 -19.01 20.66 -37.75
N SER A 82 -18.05 19.96 -38.34
CA SER A 82 -16.64 20.17 -38.05
C SER A 82 -16.21 21.59 -38.51
N PRO A 83 -15.63 22.42 -37.62
CA PRO A 83 -15.30 23.79 -37.95
C PRO A 83 -14.16 23.84 -38.99
N LYS A 84 -14.45 24.36 -40.18
CA LYS A 84 -13.47 24.45 -41.30
C LYS A 84 -12.36 25.48 -41.07
N ASN A 85 -12.62 26.53 -40.27
CA ASN A 85 -11.71 27.65 -40.06
C ASN A 85 -11.58 27.97 -38.55
N THR A 86 -10.80 27.17 -37.82
CA THR A 86 -10.44 27.45 -36.43
C THR A 86 -9.36 28.53 -36.38
N LEU A 87 -9.74 29.75 -35.96
CA LEU A 87 -8.81 30.84 -35.66
C LEU A 87 -8.36 30.73 -34.20
N TYR A 88 -7.11 30.36 -33.98
CA TYR A 88 -6.50 30.31 -32.65
C TYR A 88 -5.91 31.67 -32.31
N THR A 89 -6.35 32.26 -31.19
CA THR A 89 -5.77 33.51 -30.69
C THR A 89 -4.62 33.21 -29.72
N LYS A 90 -3.51 33.94 -29.83
CA LYS A 90 -2.46 33.93 -28.79
C LYS A 90 -2.94 34.81 -27.64
N GLU A 91 -3.03 34.23 -26.45
CA GLU A 91 -3.57 34.88 -25.25
C GLU A 91 -2.91 36.24 -24.99
N GLN A 92 -3.73 37.31 -25.03
CA GLN A 92 -3.65 38.51 -24.18
C GLN A 92 -4.77 39.54 -24.45
N LYS A 93 -5.96 39.14 -24.94
CA LYS A 93 -7.13 40.03 -24.97
C LYS A 93 -8.40 39.29 -24.59
N ALA A 94 -9.14 39.87 -23.65
CA ALA A 94 -10.48 39.44 -23.32
C ALA A 94 -11.38 39.55 -24.56
N VAL A 95 -11.94 38.42 -25.00
CA VAL A 95 -12.85 38.37 -26.13
C VAL A 95 -14.26 38.59 -25.59
N ALA A 96 -14.68 39.86 -25.55
CA ALA A 96 -16.09 40.20 -25.38
C ALA A 96 -16.74 40.30 -26.78
N MET A 97 -17.83 39.57 -26.96
CA MET A 97 -18.65 39.57 -28.16
C MET A 97 -19.29 40.95 -28.32
N LYS A 98 -19.09 41.58 -29.48
CA LYS A 98 -19.82 42.79 -29.86
C LYS A 98 -21.18 42.37 -30.42
N GLU A 99 -22.24 43.06 -29.99
CA GLU A 99 -23.63 42.90 -30.44
C GLU A 99 -23.78 42.81 -31.97
#